data_AF-A0A5S4YR07-F1
#
_entry.id   AF-A0A5S4YR07-F1
#
_cell.length_a   1.000
_cell.length_b   1.000
_cell.length_c   1.000
_cell.angle_alpha   90.00
_cell.angle_beta   90.00
_cell.angle_gamma   90.00
#
_symmetry.space_group_name_H-M   'P 1'
#
loop_
_entity.id
_entity.type
_entity.pdbx_description
1 polymer ?
#
loop_
_entity_poly.entity_id
_entity_poly.type
_entity_poly.pdbx_seq_one_letter_code
_entity_poly.pdbx_strand_id
1 'polypeptide(L)'
;MVDPARQLVSDTEYFGIKSFLPLEKMNRQAQAWAQQYRDNWPFPHIGIDDFFDQDIISRLIACYPGEFDASWNRTFLDAGAYEEQKLGLDRLEDFPPHIQQFINALNSRLFLGFLERLTGIEGLIPDPYLLGGGLHMIPRGGRLAIHADFNIHKKLRLDRRLNLLLYLNYDWKEEW
;
A
#
# COMPACT_ATOMS: atom_id res chain seq x y z
N MET A 1 -35.39 -36.07 4.34
CA MET A 1 -34.60 -35.43 5.41
C MET A 1 -33.33 -34.91 4.75
N VAL A 2 -33.24 -33.59 4.58
CA VAL A 2 -32.08 -32.92 3.97
C VAL A 2 -31.22 -32.41 5.13
N ASP A 3 -29.94 -32.75 5.08
CA ASP A 3 -28.91 -32.36 6.06
C ASP A 3 -28.80 -30.81 6.13
N PRO A 4 -29.02 -30.19 7.30
CA PRO A 4 -28.98 -28.73 7.45
C PRO A 4 -27.57 -28.13 7.44
N ALA A 5 -26.49 -28.91 7.28
CA ALA A 5 -25.12 -28.41 7.35
C ALA A 5 -24.57 -27.80 6.02
N ARG A 6 -25.39 -27.60 4.99
CA ARG A 6 -24.92 -27.19 3.65
C ARG A 6 -25.23 -25.75 3.22
N GLN A 7 -25.53 -24.86 4.15
CA GLN A 7 -25.68 -23.43 3.87
C GLN A 7 -24.90 -22.60 4.88
N LEU A 8 -23.60 -22.42 4.65
CA LEU A 8 -22.80 -21.28 5.12
C LEU A 8 -21.47 -21.32 4.36
N VAL A 9 -21.51 -21.11 3.04
CA VAL A 9 -20.35 -20.65 2.29
C VAL A 9 -20.74 -19.25 1.85
N SER A 10 -20.29 -18.24 2.58
CA SER A 10 -20.33 -16.86 2.11
C SER A 10 -19.52 -16.80 0.81
N ASP A 11 -20.03 -16.10 -0.20
CA ASP A 11 -19.37 -15.88 -1.48
C ASP A 11 -18.06 -15.11 -1.31
N THR A 12 -17.00 -15.81 -0.92
CA THR A 12 -15.65 -15.26 -0.95
C THR A 12 -15.16 -15.38 -2.39
N GLU A 13 -15.37 -14.34 -3.19
CA GLU A 13 -14.71 -14.21 -4.50
C GLU A 13 -13.19 -14.29 -4.28
N TYR A 14 -12.58 -15.41 -4.69
CA TYR A 14 -11.13 -15.57 -4.68
C TYR A 14 -10.54 -14.80 -5.87
N PHE A 15 -10.06 -13.60 -5.60
CA PHE A 15 -9.29 -12.82 -6.57
C PHE A 15 -7.87 -13.37 -6.68
N GLY A 16 -7.49 -13.84 -7.87
CA GLY A 16 -6.10 -14.21 -8.16
C GLY A 16 -5.20 -12.97 -8.23
N ILE A 17 -3.90 -13.11 -7.95
CA ILE A 17 -2.92 -11.99 -7.97
C ILE A 17 -3.05 -11.10 -9.21
N LYS A 18 -3.25 -11.71 -10.39
CA LYS A 18 -3.40 -10.98 -11.66
C LYS A 18 -4.59 -10.03 -11.70
N SER A 19 -5.66 -10.32 -10.97
CA SER A 19 -6.88 -9.52 -10.96
C SER A 19 -6.76 -8.21 -10.19
N PHE A 20 -5.72 -8.05 -9.35
CA PHE A 20 -5.43 -6.81 -8.62
C PHE A 20 -4.49 -5.88 -9.37
N LEU A 21 -3.75 -6.39 -10.35
CA LEU A 21 -2.66 -5.66 -10.99
C LEU A 21 -3.07 -5.25 -12.41
N PRO A 22 -2.89 -3.97 -12.81
CA PRO A 22 -3.22 -3.48 -14.14
C PRO A 22 -2.13 -3.90 -15.15
N LEU A 23 -2.03 -5.21 -15.42
CA LEU A 23 -0.88 -5.82 -16.12
C LEU A 23 -0.62 -5.22 -17.51
N GLU A 24 -1.68 -4.92 -18.27
CA GLU A 24 -1.53 -4.29 -19.58
C GLU A 24 -0.97 -2.87 -19.48
N LYS A 25 -1.47 -2.07 -18.52
CA LYS A 25 -1.00 -0.70 -18.26
C LYS A 25 0.46 -0.72 -17.82
N MET A 26 0.80 -1.60 -16.86
CA MET A 26 2.17 -1.83 -16.39
C MET A 26 3.12 -2.16 -17.54
N ASN A 27 2.74 -3.06 -18.43
CA ASN A 27 3.60 -3.45 -19.56
C ASN A 27 3.75 -2.34 -20.60
N ARG A 28 2.65 -1.64 -20.92
CA ARG A 28 2.64 -0.58 -21.93
C ARG A 28 3.41 0.66 -21.51
N GLN A 29 3.33 1.02 -20.23
CA GLN A 29 3.88 2.28 -19.71
C GLN A 29 5.25 2.14 -19.05
N ALA A 30 5.73 0.91 -18.77
CA ALA A 30 6.96 0.67 -18.03
C ALA A 30 8.16 1.51 -18.52
N GLN A 31 8.38 1.60 -19.83
CA GLN A 31 9.51 2.37 -20.38
C GLN A 31 9.35 3.88 -20.20
N ALA A 32 8.15 4.41 -20.42
CA ALA A 32 7.88 5.84 -20.26
C ALA A 32 7.99 6.25 -18.78
N TRP A 33 7.41 5.46 -17.88
CA TRP A 33 7.52 5.69 -16.44
C TRP A 33 8.93 5.49 -15.91
N ALA A 34 9.73 4.60 -16.50
CA ALA A 34 11.14 4.48 -16.13
C ALA A 34 11.94 5.73 -16.48
N GLN A 35 11.66 6.36 -17.62
CA GLN A 35 12.29 7.63 -17.98
C GLN A 35 11.88 8.73 -17.00
N GLN A 36 10.57 8.89 -16.76
CA GLN A 36 10.04 9.88 -15.81
C GLN A 36 10.60 9.69 -14.40
N TYR A 37 10.66 8.45 -13.91
CA TYR A 37 11.24 8.14 -12.60
C TYR A 37 12.68 8.60 -12.49
N ARG A 38 13.51 8.30 -13.50
CA ARG A 38 14.95 8.66 -13.50
C ARG A 38 15.20 10.15 -13.63
N ASP A 39 14.40 10.84 -14.44
CA ASP A 39 14.63 12.25 -14.79
C ASP A 39 14.06 13.22 -13.75
N ASN A 40 13.21 12.73 -12.84
CA ASN A 40 12.61 13.53 -11.80
C ASN A 40 13.66 14.03 -10.77
N TRP A 41 13.43 15.25 -10.27
CA TRP A 41 14.33 15.99 -9.37
C TRP A 41 13.59 16.38 -8.08
N PRO A 42 14.21 16.41 -6.88
CA PRO A 42 15.65 16.32 -6.57
C PRO A 42 16.27 14.93 -6.49
N PHE A 43 15.46 13.89 -6.68
CA PHE A 43 15.88 12.50 -6.69
C PHE A 43 14.92 11.69 -7.56
N PRO A 44 15.30 10.48 -8.00
CA PRO A 44 14.43 9.63 -8.79
C PRO A 44 13.13 9.28 -8.05
N HIS A 45 11.99 9.67 -8.60
CA HIS A 45 10.66 9.41 -8.04
C HIS A 45 9.60 9.50 -9.14
N ILE A 46 8.42 8.94 -8.90
CA ILE A 46 7.28 9.09 -9.82
C ILE A 46 5.97 9.09 -9.04
N GLY A 47 5.03 9.96 -9.44
CA GLY A 47 3.62 9.89 -9.09
C GLY A 47 2.83 9.40 -10.30
N ILE A 48 1.91 8.47 -10.09
CA ILE A 48 1.08 7.91 -11.17
C ILE A 48 -0.37 7.92 -10.71
N ASP A 49 -1.15 8.80 -11.34
CA ASP A 49 -2.60 8.86 -11.13
C ASP A 49 -3.29 7.69 -11.83
N ASP A 50 -4.41 7.26 -11.26
CA ASP A 50 -5.27 6.20 -11.82
C ASP A 50 -4.50 4.93 -12.19
N PHE A 51 -3.54 4.51 -11.36
CA PHE A 51 -2.72 3.33 -11.66
C PHE A 51 -3.59 2.07 -11.71
N PHE A 52 -4.35 1.79 -10.64
CA PHE A 52 -5.23 0.63 -10.52
C PHE A 52 -6.61 0.89 -11.14
N ASP A 53 -7.34 -0.19 -11.44
CA ASP A 53 -8.71 -0.07 -11.93
C ASP A 53 -9.66 0.39 -10.83
N GLN A 54 -10.62 1.25 -11.19
CA GLN A 54 -11.50 1.93 -10.24
C GLN A 54 -12.30 0.96 -9.37
N ASP A 55 -12.70 -0.20 -9.90
CA ASP A 55 -13.45 -1.22 -9.16
C ASP A 55 -12.62 -1.84 -8.03
N ILE A 56 -11.31 -2.02 -8.25
CA ILE A 56 -10.39 -2.52 -7.22
C ILE A 56 -10.27 -1.49 -6.11
N ILE A 57 -10.02 -0.23 -6.46
CA ILE A 57 -9.89 0.86 -5.49
C ILE A 57 -11.18 1.04 -4.69
N SER A 58 -12.34 0.99 -5.33
CA SER A 58 -13.64 1.13 -4.66
C SER A 58 -13.87 0.04 -3.62
N ARG A 59 -13.49 -1.21 -3.93
CA ARG A 59 -13.57 -2.33 -2.97
C ARG A 59 -12.57 -2.19 -1.83
N LEU A 60 -11.35 -1.71 -2.10
CA LEU A 60 -10.36 -1.44 -1.05
C LEU A 60 -10.85 -0.36 -0.08
N ILE A 61 -11.40 0.74 -0.58
CA ILE A 61 -11.95 1.83 0.23
C ILE A 61 -13.12 1.31 1.08
N ALA A 62 -14.04 0.54 0.49
CA ALA A 62 -15.19 0.00 1.20
C ALA A 62 -14.80 -0.92 2.37
N CYS A 63 -13.63 -1.55 2.32
CA CYS A 63 -13.11 -2.39 3.39
C CYS A 63 -12.09 -1.67 4.28
N TYR A 64 -11.68 -0.44 3.99
CA TYR A 64 -10.62 0.25 4.73
C TYR A 64 -11.11 0.59 6.16
N PRO A 65 -10.30 0.34 7.22
CA PRO A 65 -10.74 0.64 8.58
C PRO A 65 -11.02 2.14 8.76
N GLY A 66 -12.16 2.47 9.38
CA GLY A 66 -12.51 3.85 9.70
C GLY A 66 -11.63 4.43 10.82
N GLU A 67 -11.60 5.75 10.98
CA GLU A 67 -10.76 6.46 11.97
C GLU A 67 -10.92 5.94 13.42
N PHE A 68 -12.13 5.51 13.77
CA PHE A 68 -12.48 5.03 15.12
C PHE A 68 -12.40 3.50 15.27
N ASP A 69 -11.88 2.80 14.26
CA ASP A 69 -11.68 1.35 14.34
C ASP A 69 -10.68 1.01 15.46
N ALA A 70 -10.97 -0.06 16.19
CA ALA A 70 -10.15 -0.50 17.33
C ALA A 70 -8.86 -1.20 16.90
N SER A 71 -8.76 -1.61 15.63
CA SER A 71 -7.56 -2.24 15.06
C SER A 71 -6.36 -1.30 15.01
N TRP A 72 -6.57 0.02 14.91
CA TRP A 72 -5.48 0.98 14.75
C TRP A 72 -4.49 1.00 15.92
N ASN A 73 -3.19 0.92 15.59
CA ASN A 73 -2.14 1.34 16.50
C ASN A 73 -2.13 2.87 16.53
N ARG A 74 -2.65 3.45 17.63
CA ARG A 74 -2.64 4.89 17.85
C ARG A 74 -1.32 5.31 18.46
N THR A 75 -0.52 6.03 17.68
CA THR A 75 0.69 6.65 18.22
C THR A 75 0.34 8.08 18.61
N PHE A 76 0.21 8.34 19.91
CA PHE A 76 0.11 9.70 20.45
C PHE A 76 1.49 10.08 20.98
N LEU A 77 2.29 10.81 20.21
CA LEU A 77 3.57 11.31 20.69
C LEU A 77 3.33 12.56 21.55
N ASP A 78 3.21 12.35 22.86
CA ASP A 78 3.13 13.41 23.87
C ASP A 78 4.53 13.98 24.13
N ALA A 79 5.04 14.84 23.23
CA ALA A 79 6.33 15.52 23.42
C ALA A 79 6.44 16.82 22.60
N GLY A 80 5.70 17.87 22.99
CA GLY A 80 6.06 19.28 22.84
C GLY A 80 6.37 19.89 21.46
N ALA A 81 6.42 19.11 20.38
CA ALA A 81 6.72 19.58 19.02
C ALA A 81 6.12 18.71 17.90
N TYR A 82 5.50 17.56 18.21
CA TYR A 82 5.04 16.60 17.20
C TYR A 82 3.76 15.90 17.65
N GLU A 83 2.63 16.60 17.61
CA GLU A 83 1.31 15.95 17.64
C GLU A 83 1.10 15.19 16.32
N GLU A 84 1.74 14.02 16.18
CA GLU A 84 1.51 13.13 15.05
C GLU A 84 0.27 12.28 15.38
N GLN A 85 -0.94 12.80 15.12
CA GLN A 85 -2.12 11.95 15.10
C GLN A 85 -2.02 11.06 13.85
N LYS A 86 -1.30 9.93 13.98
CA LYS A 86 -1.14 8.93 12.92
C LYS A 86 -1.69 7.60 13.41
N LEU A 87 -2.58 7.04 12.62
CA LEU A 87 -3.09 5.68 12.77
C LEU A 87 -2.29 4.76 11.86
N GLY A 88 -1.78 3.66 12.41
CA GLY A 88 -0.98 2.69 11.67
C GLY A 88 -1.41 1.24 11.92
N LEU A 89 -1.28 0.40 10.90
CA LEU A 89 -1.48 -1.04 10.96
C LEU A 89 -0.43 -1.70 10.06
N ASP A 90 0.47 -2.49 10.63
CA ASP A 90 1.61 -3.10 9.93
C ASP A 90 1.58 -4.64 9.97
N ARG A 91 0.64 -5.22 10.71
CA ARG A 91 0.45 -6.68 10.79
C ARG A 91 -0.55 -7.12 9.74
N LEU A 92 -0.06 -7.78 8.68
CA LEU A 92 -0.88 -8.22 7.56
C LEU A 92 -2.07 -9.08 7.99
N GLU A 93 -1.89 -9.94 9.00
CA GLU A 93 -2.95 -10.79 9.54
C GLU A 93 -4.13 -10.03 10.15
N ASP A 94 -3.91 -8.77 10.55
CA ASP A 94 -4.94 -7.92 11.15
C ASP A 94 -5.70 -7.09 10.10
N PHE A 95 -5.31 -7.18 8.81
CA PHE A 95 -5.96 -6.40 7.76
C PHE A 95 -7.28 -7.08 7.31
N PRO A 96 -8.25 -6.31 6.78
CA PRO A 96 -9.40 -6.88 6.08
C PRO A 96 -8.98 -7.83 4.95
N PRO A 97 -9.66 -8.98 4.73
CA PRO A 97 -9.21 -10.03 3.80
C PRO A 97 -8.92 -9.54 2.37
N HIS A 98 -9.74 -8.62 1.84
CA HIS A 98 -9.52 -8.07 0.50
C HIS A 98 -8.25 -7.22 0.42
N ILE A 99 -7.95 -6.46 1.48
CA ILE A 99 -6.72 -5.67 1.60
C ILE A 99 -5.51 -6.60 1.75
N GLN A 100 -5.62 -7.70 2.51
CA GLN A 100 -4.56 -8.71 2.59
C GLN A 100 -4.20 -9.26 1.20
N GLN A 101 -5.20 -9.62 0.41
CA GLN A 101 -5.00 -10.14 -0.96
C GLN A 101 -4.32 -9.10 -1.86
N PHE A 102 -4.74 -7.83 -1.76
CA PHE A 102 -4.16 -6.73 -2.51
C PHE A 102 -2.68 -6.49 -2.13
N ILE A 103 -2.36 -6.43 -0.84
CA ILE A 103 -0.98 -6.28 -0.36
C ILE A 103 -0.11 -7.46 -0.81
N ASN A 104 -0.65 -8.68 -0.80
CA ASN A 104 0.05 -9.85 -1.34
C ASN A 104 0.28 -9.74 -2.86
N ALA A 105 -0.64 -9.12 -3.60
CA ALA A 105 -0.44 -8.86 -5.03
C ALA A 105 0.67 -7.83 -5.27
N LEU A 106 0.76 -6.77 -4.46
CA LEU A 106 1.87 -5.81 -4.49
C LEU A 106 3.21 -6.44 -4.11
N ASN A 107 3.22 -7.43 -3.21
CA ASN A 107 4.44 -8.17 -2.86
C ASN A 107 4.76 -9.33 -3.81
N SER A 108 3.97 -9.51 -4.87
CA SER A 108 4.15 -10.61 -5.82
C SER A 108 5.31 -10.38 -6.78
N ARG A 109 5.88 -11.47 -7.32
CA ARG A 109 6.89 -11.43 -8.38
C ARG A 109 6.49 -10.57 -9.57
N LEU A 110 5.20 -10.56 -9.94
CA LEU A 110 4.71 -9.78 -11.08
C LEU A 110 4.88 -8.28 -10.86
N PHE A 111 4.52 -7.82 -9.66
CA PHE A 111 4.63 -6.41 -9.31
C PHE A 111 6.08 -6.00 -9.04
N LEU A 112 6.85 -6.82 -8.32
CA LEU A 112 8.27 -6.57 -8.11
C LEU A 112 9.02 -6.47 -9.44
N GLY A 113 8.82 -7.41 -10.37
CA GLY A 113 9.46 -7.34 -11.68
C GLY A 113 9.04 -6.11 -12.51
N PHE A 114 7.86 -5.54 -12.27
CA PHE A 114 7.48 -4.25 -12.85
C PHE A 114 8.24 -3.09 -12.18
N LEU A 115 8.34 -3.07 -10.85
CA LEU A 115 9.12 -2.07 -10.12
C LEU A 115 10.61 -2.11 -10.52
N GLU A 116 11.19 -3.29 -10.72
CA GLU A 116 12.57 -3.43 -11.20
C GLU A 116 12.73 -2.77 -12.57
N ARG A 117 11.81 -3.02 -13.52
CA ARG A 117 11.84 -2.38 -14.85
C ARG A 117 11.63 -0.87 -14.79
N LEU A 118 10.73 -0.41 -13.92
CA LEU A 118 10.41 1.01 -13.75
C LEU A 118 11.59 1.76 -13.12
N THR A 119 12.18 1.20 -12.07
CA THR A 119 13.18 1.91 -11.26
C THR A 119 14.61 1.65 -11.68
N GLY A 120 14.87 0.55 -12.40
CA GLY A 120 16.20 0.05 -12.73
C GLY A 120 16.92 -0.61 -11.55
N ILE A 121 16.24 -0.81 -10.42
CA ILE A 121 16.80 -1.50 -9.25
C ILE A 121 16.52 -2.99 -9.40
N GLU A 122 17.56 -3.80 -9.53
CA GLU A 122 17.44 -5.25 -9.68
C GLU A 122 17.48 -5.97 -8.32
N GLY A 123 16.86 -7.16 -8.27
CA GLY A 123 16.88 -8.03 -7.11
C GLY A 123 15.99 -7.55 -5.97
N LEU A 124 14.85 -6.91 -6.29
CA LEU A 124 13.93 -6.44 -5.28
C LEU A 124 13.30 -7.62 -4.53
N ILE A 125 13.35 -7.54 -3.19
CA ILE A 125 12.75 -8.50 -2.27
C ILE A 125 11.57 -7.80 -1.59
N PRO A 126 10.38 -8.41 -1.52
CA PRO A 126 9.24 -7.82 -0.84
C PRO A 126 9.49 -7.77 0.67
N ASP A 127 8.83 -6.84 1.36
CA ASP A 127 8.81 -6.81 2.83
C ASP A 127 7.53 -7.47 3.35
N PRO A 128 7.60 -8.75 3.79
CA PRO A 128 6.43 -9.44 4.35
C PRO A 128 6.04 -8.96 5.75
N TYR A 129 6.86 -8.12 6.40
CA TYR A 129 6.62 -7.60 7.74
C TYR A 129 6.06 -6.17 7.73
N LEU A 130 5.97 -5.54 6.55
CA LEU A 130 5.48 -4.18 6.36
C LEU A 130 6.14 -3.20 7.35
N LEU A 131 7.45 -3.34 7.60
CA LEU A 131 8.16 -2.54 8.58
C LEU A 131 8.17 -1.07 8.15
N GLY A 132 7.47 -0.21 8.88
CA GLY A 132 7.26 1.19 8.51
C GLY A 132 6.27 1.41 7.34
N GLY A 133 5.64 0.33 6.88
CA GLY A 133 4.60 0.32 5.84
C GLY A 133 3.23 -0.04 6.42
N GLY A 134 2.39 -0.66 5.59
CA GLY A 134 1.04 -1.08 5.97
C GLY A 134 -0.03 -0.01 5.75
N LEU A 135 -1.14 -0.10 6.48
CA LEU A 135 -2.25 0.84 6.39
C LEU A 135 -1.96 2.05 7.27
N HIS A 136 -2.31 3.23 6.75
CA HIS A 136 -2.04 4.49 7.39
C HIS A 136 -3.21 5.45 7.21
N MET A 137 -3.57 6.16 8.27
CA MET A 137 -4.53 7.25 8.23
C MET A 137 -4.01 8.42 9.07
N ILE A 138 -4.11 9.63 8.51
CA ILE A 138 -3.80 10.88 9.21
C ILE A 138 -5.13 11.63 9.37
N PRO A 139 -5.79 11.58 10.54
CA PRO A 139 -6.98 12.37 10.82
C PRO A 139 -6.69 13.87 10.86
N ARG A 140 -7.75 14.67 10.90
CA ARG A 140 -7.68 16.13 11.00
C ARG A 140 -6.85 16.56 12.21
N GLY A 141 -5.83 17.37 11.98
CA GLY A 141 -4.89 17.83 13.02
C GLY A 141 -3.65 16.93 13.16
N GLY A 142 -3.65 15.74 12.54
CA GLY A 142 -2.47 14.93 12.38
C GLY A 142 -1.51 15.49 11.35
N ARG A 143 -0.23 15.19 11.52
CA ARG A 143 0.84 15.54 10.57
C ARG A 143 1.94 14.50 10.61
N LEU A 144 2.70 14.43 9.53
CA LEU A 144 3.95 13.70 9.45
C LEU A 144 5.06 14.71 9.17
N ALA A 145 6.06 14.80 10.05
CA ALA A 145 7.14 15.76 9.89
C ALA A 145 8.00 15.45 8.65
N ILE A 146 8.70 16.46 8.12
CA ILE A 146 9.72 16.25 7.08
C ILE A 146 10.81 15.35 7.65
N HIS A 147 11.09 14.24 6.96
CA HIS A 147 12.12 13.29 7.34
C HIS A 147 12.71 12.61 6.10
N ALA A 148 13.91 12.04 6.26
CA ALA A 148 14.40 11.00 5.37
C ALA A 148 13.96 9.65 5.94
N ASP A 149 13.42 8.77 5.10
CA ASP A 149 12.98 7.46 5.57
C ASP A 149 14.17 6.57 5.94
N PHE A 150 13.93 5.56 6.75
CA PHE A 150 14.95 4.62 7.20
C PHE A 150 15.47 3.79 6.01
N ASN A 151 16.79 3.64 5.93
CA ASN A 151 17.45 2.92 4.83
C ASN A 151 17.78 1.46 5.16
N ILE A 152 17.58 1.00 6.41
CA ILE A 152 17.90 -0.38 6.83
C ILE A 152 16.66 -1.07 7.38
N HIS A 153 16.31 -2.21 6.79
CA HIS A 153 15.31 -3.12 7.33
C HIS A 153 15.92 -3.98 8.46
N LYS A 154 15.80 -3.53 9.72
CA LYS A 154 16.49 -4.14 10.88
C LYS A 154 16.31 -5.65 11.04
N LYS A 155 15.10 -6.18 10.78
CA LYS A 155 14.80 -7.63 10.91
C LYS A 155 15.47 -8.48 9.82
N LEU A 156 15.33 -8.08 8.56
CA LEU A 156 15.92 -8.78 7.40
C LEU A 156 17.40 -8.46 7.19
N ARG A 157 17.90 -7.38 7.80
CA ARG A 157 19.26 -6.84 7.61
C ARG A 157 19.57 -6.53 6.13
N LEU A 158 18.58 -5.96 5.46
CA LEU A 158 18.65 -5.52 4.06
C LEU A 158 18.53 -4.00 3.97
N ASP A 159 18.99 -3.44 2.86
CA ASP A 159 18.75 -2.05 2.53
C ASP A 159 17.31 -1.87 2.03
N ARG A 160 16.61 -0.85 2.54
CA ARG A 160 15.34 -0.39 1.98
C ARG A 160 15.64 0.41 0.71
N ARG A 161 15.21 -0.12 -0.43
CA ARG A 161 15.54 0.41 -1.75
C ARG A 161 14.45 1.30 -2.35
N LEU A 162 13.18 1.05 -2.02
CA LEU A 162 12.03 1.73 -2.59
C LEU A 162 10.97 1.96 -1.52
N ASN A 163 10.31 3.11 -1.61
CA ASN A 163 9.08 3.42 -0.90
C ASN A 163 7.95 3.49 -1.90
N LEU A 164 6.87 2.77 -1.61
CA LEU A 164 5.64 2.80 -2.38
C LEU A 164 4.53 3.33 -1.50
N LEU A 165 3.86 4.39 -1.97
CA LEU A 165 2.71 4.98 -1.32
C LEU A 165 1.52 4.87 -2.28
N LEU A 166 0.40 4.36 -1.77
CA LEU A 166 -0.88 4.37 -2.45
C LEU A 166 -1.84 5.24 -1.65
N TYR A 167 -2.27 6.33 -2.27
CA TYR A 167 -3.27 7.24 -1.71
C TYR A 167 -4.66 6.76 -2.11
N LEU A 168 -5.55 6.62 -1.13
CA LEU A 168 -6.95 6.20 -1.31
C LEU A 168 -7.93 7.34 -0.96
N ASN A 169 -7.44 8.58 -1.02
CA ASN A 169 -8.21 9.78 -0.72
C ASN A 169 -9.12 10.13 -1.91
N TYR A 170 -10.37 9.70 -1.84
CA TYR A 170 -11.37 10.06 -2.85
C TYR A 170 -11.76 11.54 -2.74
N ASP A 171 -11.96 12.20 -3.88
CA ASP A 171 -12.30 13.63 -3.99
C ASP A 171 -11.39 14.55 -3.17
N TRP A 172 -10.09 14.26 -3.15
CA TRP A 172 -9.10 15.09 -2.49
C TRP A 172 -9.18 16.53 -2.99
N LYS A 173 -9.16 17.49 -2.06
CA LYS A 173 -9.17 18.91 -2.36
C LYS A 173 -7.85 19.54 -1.99
N GLU A 174 -7.38 20.47 -2.81
CA GLU A 174 -6.09 21.13 -2.61
C GLU A 174 -6.02 21.91 -1.30
N GLU A 175 -7.17 22.37 -0.78
CA GLU A 175 -7.26 23.09 0.49
C GLU A 175 -7.24 22.23 1.77
N TRP A 176 -7.15 20.89 1.66
CA TRP A 176 -7.10 19.97 2.81
C TRP A 176 -5.66 19.65 3.23
#